data_AF-A0A5D2UJQ1-F1
#
_entry.id   AF-A0A5D2UJQ1-F1
#
_cell.length_a   1.000
_cell.length_b   1.000
_cell.length_c   1.000
_cell.angle_alpha   90.00
_cell.angle_beta   90.00
_cell.angle_gamma   90.00
#
_symmetry.space_group_name_H-M   'P 1'
#
loop_
_entity.id
_entity.type
_entity.pdbx_description
1 polymer ?
#
loop_
_entity_poly.entity_id
_entity_poly.type
_entity_poly.pdbx_seq_one_letter_code
_entity_poly.pdbx_strand_id
1 'polypeptide(L)'
;MLHNVYLYGGQVTSWKNAHGEELLFVSSKLKSTGSLEQYGFARNRIWSIDLDPPPSPSDISHKAFVDLILTHSEEDMKIWPHRYDCRLRVALGPTGDLMLTSRIRNTNTDGKSFTFRFAYQTYFFVTDISEVRVEGLETLDYLDNLKNGERFTEQEDAITFESEVDKVYLSTPTKIAILDHERKRTFELRKDGLPDAEAACVEEPITLKPGEEWKGRQEISAVPSSYCSEQLDPLRLLLRG
;
A
#
# COMPACT_ATOMS: atom_id res chain seq x y z
N MET A 1 -10.90 7.97 -10.70
CA MET A 1 -12.09 8.16 -9.84
C MET A 1 -12.20 7.02 -8.82
N LEU A 2 -12.09 7.35 -7.54
CA LEU A 2 -12.39 6.47 -6.40
C LEU A 2 -13.90 6.24 -6.37
N HIS A 3 -14.33 4.98 -6.27
CA HIS A 3 -15.75 4.67 -6.29
C HIS A 3 -16.24 4.14 -4.95
N ASN A 4 -15.45 3.30 -4.25
CA ASN A 4 -15.90 2.69 -3.00
C ASN A 4 -14.78 2.57 -1.97
N VAL A 5 -15.08 3.03 -0.75
CA VAL A 5 -14.32 2.76 0.47
C VAL A 5 -15.28 2.15 1.48
N TYR A 6 -14.94 0.97 1.99
CA TYR A 6 -15.74 0.25 2.99
C TYR A 6 -15.26 0.60 4.39
N LEU A 7 -16.21 0.92 5.27
CA LEU A 7 -15.92 1.18 6.69
C LEU A 7 -15.43 -0.08 7.41
N TYR A 8 -15.94 -1.26 7.06
CA TYR A 8 -15.39 -2.51 7.57
C TYR A 8 -13.97 -2.72 7.02
N GLY A 9 -13.00 -2.68 7.91
CA GLY A 9 -11.57 -2.77 7.65
C GLY A 9 -10.91 -1.53 7.08
N GLY A 10 -11.66 -0.43 6.85
CA GLY A 10 -11.12 0.79 6.23
C GLY A 10 -10.57 0.54 4.83
N GLN A 11 -11.25 -0.28 4.04
CA GLN A 11 -10.71 -0.85 2.79
C GLN A 11 -11.14 -0.06 1.56
N VAL A 12 -10.18 0.26 0.69
CA VAL A 12 -10.48 0.73 -0.67
C VAL A 12 -10.73 -0.49 -1.56
N THR A 13 -11.93 -0.59 -2.12
CA THR A 13 -12.32 -1.77 -2.92
C THR A 13 -12.60 -1.44 -4.39
N SER A 14 -12.65 -0.16 -4.76
CA SER A 14 -12.78 0.23 -6.16
C SER A 14 -12.12 1.57 -6.42
N TRP A 15 -11.20 1.56 -7.38
CA TRP A 15 -10.49 2.71 -7.90
C TRP A 15 -10.43 2.54 -9.42
N LYS A 16 -11.11 3.43 -10.14
CA LYS A 16 -11.21 3.37 -11.60
C LYS A 16 -10.46 4.53 -12.24
N ASN A 17 -9.99 4.37 -13.47
CA ASN A 17 -9.42 5.49 -14.23
C ASN A 17 -10.50 6.40 -14.84
N ALA A 18 -10.10 7.37 -15.67
CA ALA A 18 -11.02 8.28 -16.36
C ALA A 18 -11.92 7.59 -17.40
N HIS A 19 -11.52 6.41 -17.87
CA HIS A 19 -12.29 5.57 -18.81
C HIS A 19 -13.25 4.60 -18.11
N GLY A 20 -13.28 4.60 -16.77
CA GLY A 20 -14.12 3.71 -15.97
C GLY A 20 -13.56 2.29 -15.79
N GLU A 21 -12.30 2.05 -16.17
CA GLU A 21 -11.64 0.76 -16.01
C GLU A 21 -11.20 0.56 -14.56
N GLU A 22 -11.47 -0.61 -14.00
CA GLU A 22 -11.07 -0.97 -12.64
C GLU A 22 -9.56 -1.20 -12.55
N LEU A 23 -8.95 -0.63 -11.51
CA LEU A 23 -7.52 -0.69 -11.25
C LEU A 23 -7.16 -1.61 -10.08
N LEU A 24 -8.15 -1.96 -9.24
CA LEU A 24 -7.99 -2.87 -8.11
C LEU A 24 -8.70 -4.19 -8.35
N PHE A 25 -8.06 -5.28 -7.94
CA PHE A 25 -8.67 -6.60 -7.94
C PHE A 25 -9.40 -6.83 -6.62
N VAL A 26 -10.67 -7.25 -6.70
CA VAL A 26 -11.46 -7.68 -5.55
C VAL A 26 -12.09 -9.03 -5.84
N SER A 27 -11.83 -10.02 -4.98
CA SER A 27 -12.41 -11.35 -5.12
C SER A 27 -13.92 -11.32 -4.89
N SER A 28 -14.67 -12.02 -5.75
CA SER A 28 -16.11 -12.25 -5.58
C SER A 28 -16.45 -13.12 -4.36
N LYS A 29 -15.45 -13.81 -3.79
CA LYS A 29 -15.54 -14.65 -2.59
C LYS A 29 -14.92 -13.94 -1.38
N LEU A 30 -15.31 -12.69 -1.12
CA LEU A 30 -14.98 -11.96 0.11
C LEU A 30 -15.59 -12.67 1.34
N LYS A 31 -14.98 -13.78 1.75
CA LYS A 31 -15.13 -14.38 3.06
C LYS A 31 -13.85 -14.06 3.80
N SER A 32 -13.93 -13.19 4.80
CA SER A 32 -12.87 -13.01 5.80
C SER A 32 -12.62 -14.35 6.51
N THR A 33 -11.79 -15.19 5.90
CA THR A 33 -11.50 -16.56 6.36
C THR A 33 -10.00 -16.83 6.43
N GLY A 34 -9.21 -15.76 6.59
CA GLY A 34 -7.87 -15.88 7.19
C GLY A 34 -8.02 -15.82 8.71
N SER A 35 -7.21 -16.59 9.44
CA SER A 35 -7.17 -16.52 10.91
C SER A 35 -6.99 -15.06 11.34
N LEU A 36 -7.79 -14.65 12.34
CA LEU A 36 -7.91 -13.25 12.79
C LEU A 36 -6.58 -12.67 13.30
N GLU A 37 -5.56 -13.51 13.51
CA GLU A 37 -4.37 -13.20 14.30
C GLU A 37 -3.10 -13.00 13.46
N GLN A 38 -2.99 -13.55 12.24
CA GLN A 38 -1.71 -13.53 11.51
C GLN A 38 -1.33 -12.15 10.95
N TYR A 39 -2.30 -11.27 10.68
CA TYR A 39 -2.08 -9.96 10.04
C TYR A 39 -2.69 -8.79 10.83
N GLY A 40 -2.82 -8.96 12.16
CA GLY A 40 -3.44 -7.97 13.04
C GLY A 40 -4.96 -7.86 12.88
N PHE A 41 -5.54 -6.88 13.58
CA PHE A 41 -7.00 -6.78 13.76
C PHE A 41 -7.65 -5.63 13.00
N ALA A 42 -6.91 -4.64 12.52
CA ALA A 42 -7.48 -3.39 11.97
C ALA A 42 -8.42 -3.62 10.76
N ARG A 43 -8.09 -4.59 9.90
CA ARG A 43 -8.94 -5.00 8.75
C ARG A 43 -10.24 -5.70 9.15
N ASN A 44 -10.35 -6.15 10.40
CA ASN A 44 -11.48 -6.91 10.95
C ASN A 44 -12.35 -6.04 11.88
N ARG A 45 -12.19 -4.71 11.83
CA ARG A 45 -12.95 -3.74 12.64
C ARG A 45 -13.75 -2.81 11.77
N ILE A 46 -14.83 -2.25 12.32
CA ILE A 46 -15.56 -1.16 11.66
C ILE A 46 -14.84 0.14 12.00
N TRP A 47 -14.40 0.86 10.96
CA TRP A 47 -13.83 2.20 11.07
C TRP A 47 -14.95 3.24 11.06
N SER A 48 -14.70 4.38 11.71
CA SER A 48 -15.61 5.52 11.70
C SER A 48 -15.11 6.58 10.73
N ILE A 49 -16.01 7.38 10.16
CA ILE A 49 -15.61 8.59 9.42
C ILE A 49 -15.10 9.61 10.45
N ASP A 50 -13.88 10.11 10.26
CA ASP A 50 -13.31 11.17 11.07
C ASP A 50 -13.79 12.53 10.55
N LEU A 51 -14.66 13.19 11.32
CA LEU A 51 -15.26 14.48 10.94
C LEU A 51 -14.38 15.68 11.32
N ASP A 52 -13.36 15.47 12.16
CA ASP A 52 -12.43 16.51 12.61
C ASP A 52 -10.97 16.00 12.50
N PRO A 53 -10.52 15.66 11.29
CA PRO A 53 -9.18 15.13 11.10
C PRO A 53 -8.13 16.24 11.37
N PRO A 54 -6.97 15.91 11.96
CA PRO A 54 -5.88 16.86 12.12
C PRO A 54 -5.47 17.46 10.77
N PRO A 55 -5.17 18.76 10.70
CA PRO A 55 -4.80 19.40 9.45
C PRO A 55 -3.60 18.71 8.78
N SER A 56 -3.68 18.51 7.47
CA SER A 56 -2.60 17.93 6.66
C SER A 56 -2.14 18.93 5.59
N PRO A 57 -0.83 19.05 5.31
CA PRO A 57 -0.33 19.94 4.25
C PRO A 57 -0.92 19.62 2.87
N SER A 58 -1.36 18.38 2.66
CA SER A 58 -1.99 17.88 1.43
C SER A 58 -3.42 18.40 1.19
N ASP A 59 -4.04 19.06 2.16
CA ASP A 59 -5.48 19.39 2.12
C ASP A 59 -5.82 20.49 1.11
N ILE A 60 -4.79 21.17 0.60
CA ILE A 60 -4.91 22.26 -0.36
C ILE A 60 -5.05 21.71 -1.81
N SER A 61 -4.58 20.49 -2.09
CA SER A 61 -4.55 19.94 -3.46
C SER A 61 -5.62 18.91 -3.77
N HIS A 62 -6.20 18.22 -2.78
CA HIS A 62 -7.14 17.12 -3.01
C HIS A 62 -8.58 17.58 -2.83
N LYS A 63 -9.37 17.54 -3.91
CA LYS A 63 -10.80 17.90 -3.88
C LYS A 63 -11.71 16.74 -3.50
N ALA A 64 -11.20 15.51 -3.47
CA ALA A 64 -11.95 14.31 -3.12
C ALA A 64 -11.12 13.44 -2.18
N PHE A 65 -11.54 13.36 -0.92
CA PHE A 65 -10.95 12.51 0.10
C PHE A 65 -11.99 12.09 1.14
N VAL A 66 -11.67 11.04 1.90
CA VAL A 66 -12.38 10.63 3.10
C VAL A 66 -11.36 10.31 4.18
N ASP A 67 -11.67 10.73 5.40
CA ASP A 67 -10.91 10.39 6.59
C ASP A 67 -11.63 9.34 7.40
N LEU A 68 -10.90 8.30 7.75
CA LEU A 68 -11.37 7.22 8.59
C LEU A 68 -10.52 7.17 9.86
N ILE A 69 -11.15 6.79 10.97
CA ILE A 69 -10.48 6.58 12.25
C ILE A 69 -10.93 5.26 12.87
N LEU A 70 -9.95 4.53 13.39
CA LEU A 70 -10.10 3.38 14.25
C LEU A 70 -9.43 3.71 15.59
N THR A 71 -10.21 3.68 16.66
CA THR A 71 -9.73 3.83 18.03
C THR A 71 -9.82 2.48 18.75
N HIS A 72 -9.14 2.36 19.89
CA HIS A 72 -9.24 1.19 20.75
C HIS A 72 -10.70 0.92 21.18
N SER A 73 -11.11 -0.36 21.11
CA SER A 73 -12.37 -0.85 21.67
C SER A 73 -12.14 -1.74 22.90
N GLU A 74 -13.20 -2.03 23.66
CA GLU A 74 -13.11 -2.99 24.78
C GLU A 74 -12.68 -4.39 24.34
N GLU A 75 -13.00 -4.78 23.09
CA GLU A 75 -12.56 -6.05 22.51
C GLU A 75 -11.07 -6.03 22.16
N ASP A 76 -10.59 -4.92 21.59
CA ASP A 76 -9.17 -4.75 21.26
C ASP A 76 -8.30 -4.77 22.51
N MET A 77 -8.77 -4.18 23.60
CA MET A 77 -8.06 -4.18 24.88
C MET A 77 -7.84 -5.58 25.47
N LYS A 78 -8.56 -6.61 25.01
CA LYS A 78 -8.36 -8.01 25.43
C LYS A 78 -7.20 -8.67 24.69
N ILE A 79 -6.93 -8.27 23.46
CA ILE A 79 -5.91 -8.87 22.57
C ILE A 79 -4.65 -8.02 22.45
N TRP A 80 -4.79 -6.70 22.51
CA TRP A 80 -3.71 -5.72 22.39
C TRP A 80 -4.03 -4.52 23.31
N PRO A 81 -3.60 -4.56 24.59
CA PRO A 81 -4.05 -3.64 25.63
C PRO A 81 -3.37 -2.26 25.56
N HIS A 82 -3.54 -1.58 24.43
CA HIS A 82 -3.02 -0.24 24.17
C HIS A 82 -4.12 0.67 23.64
N ARG A 83 -4.05 1.94 24.06
CA ARG A 83 -4.85 3.03 23.50
C ARG A 83 -4.10 3.63 22.32
N TYR A 84 -4.80 3.70 21.20
CA TYR A 84 -4.29 4.26 19.97
C TYR A 84 -5.39 5.01 19.22
N ASP A 85 -4.95 5.92 18.36
CA ASP A 85 -5.74 6.43 17.24
C ASP A 85 -5.05 5.98 15.96
N CYS A 86 -5.73 5.19 15.14
CA CYS A 86 -5.29 4.82 13.79
C CYS A 86 -6.17 5.55 12.78
N ARG A 87 -5.60 6.54 12.09
CA ARG A 87 -6.28 7.33 11.06
C ARG A 87 -5.83 6.89 9.68
N LEU A 88 -6.75 6.85 8.72
CA LEU A 88 -6.50 6.59 7.32
C LEU A 88 -7.20 7.66 6.49
N ARG A 89 -6.43 8.46 5.76
CA ARG A 89 -6.94 9.33 4.70
C ARG A 89 -6.84 8.59 3.37
N VAL A 90 -7.97 8.45 2.68
CA VAL A 90 -8.04 8.01 1.28
C VAL A 90 -8.35 9.23 0.43
N ALA A 91 -7.45 9.59 -0.47
CA ALA A 91 -7.60 10.77 -1.34
C ALA A 91 -7.37 10.42 -2.80
N LEU A 92 -7.95 11.23 -3.69
CA LEU A 92 -7.63 11.23 -5.10
C LEU A 92 -6.74 12.41 -5.47
N GLY A 93 -5.66 12.13 -6.18
CA GLY A 93 -4.86 13.11 -6.88
C GLY A 93 -5.65 13.80 -8.01
N PRO A 94 -5.27 15.01 -8.43
CA PRO A 94 -5.88 15.71 -9.56
C PRO A 94 -5.85 14.89 -10.87
N THR A 95 -4.82 14.06 -11.05
CA THR A 95 -4.61 13.16 -12.19
C THR A 95 -5.27 11.78 -12.01
N GLY A 96 -6.00 11.58 -10.91
CA GLY A 96 -6.71 10.35 -10.62
C GLY A 96 -5.93 9.33 -9.78
N ASP A 97 -4.73 9.70 -9.29
CA ASP A 97 -3.88 8.87 -8.43
C ASP A 97 -4.58 8.53 -7.12
N LEU A 98 -4.39 7.30 -6.64
CA LEU A 98 -4.88 6.88 -5.33
C LEU A 98 -3.83 7.20 -4.28
N MET A 99 -4.21 7.97 -3.27
CA MET A 99 -3.34 8.35 -2.16
C MET A 99 -3.89 7.83 -0.85
N LEU A 100 -3.10 7.00 -0.18
CA LEU A 100 -3.36 6.47 1.16
C LEU A 100 -2.38 7.11 2.12
N THR A 101 -2.88 7.72 3.20
CA THR A 101 -2.04 8.28 4.27
C THR A 101 -2.54 7.78 5.61
N SER A 102 -1.73 6.97 6.28
CA SER A 102 -2.01 6.45 7.61
C SER A 102 -1.25 7.24 8.67
N ARG A 103 -1.92 7.48 9.80
CA ARG A 103 -1.30 8.05 11.00
C ARG A 103 -1.68 7.20 12.20
N ILE A 104 -0.69 6.76 12.96
CA ILE A 104 -0.91 5.95 14.17
C ILE A 104 -0.33 6.70 15.33
N ARG A 105 -1.16 7.04 16.30
CA ARG A 105 -0.77 7.76 17.50
C ARG A 105 -0.92 6.90 18.73
N ASN A 106 0.08 6.93 19.60
CA ASN A 106 -0.04 6.34 20.92
C ASN A 106 -0.78 7.29 21.88
N THR A 107 -1.96 6.87 22.34
CA THR A 107 -2.83 7.64 23.24
C THR A 107 -2.93 7.03 24.64
N ASN A 108 -1.97 6.16 25.01
CA ASN A 108 -1.87 5.62 26.36
C ASN A 108 -1.72 6.73 27.40
N THR A 109 -2.50 6.64 28.47
CA THR A 109 -2.43 7.55 29.63
C THR A 109 -1.57 7.00 30.76
N ASP A 110 -1.18 5.72 30.69
CA ASP A 110 -0.39 5.01 31.69
C ASP A 110 1.13 5.10 31.47
N GLY A 111 1.56 5.89 30.48
CA GLY A 111 2.97 6.07 30.16
C GLY A 111 3.58 4.96 29.30
N LYS A 112 2.82 3.94 28.88
CA LYS A 112 3.38 2.80 28.14
C LYS A 112 3.56 3.07 26.65
N SER A 113 4.73 2.67 26.15
CA SER A 113 4.98 2.57 24.70
C SER A 113 4.28 1.34 24.13
N PHE A 114 4.02 1.32 22.82
CA PHE A 114 3.64 0.10 22.12
C PHE A 114 4.43 -0.04 20.83
N THR A 115 4.49 -1.28 20.35
CA THR A 115 5.19 -1.67 19.13
C THR A 115 4.19 -2.30 18.16
N PHE A 116 4.28 -1.97 16.87
CA PHE A 116 3.39 -2.48 15.84
C PHE A 116 4.11 -2.65 14.50
N ARG A 117 3.47 -3.39 13.58
CA ARG A 117 3.82 -3.46 12.15
C ARG A 117 2.66 -2.91 11.34
N PHE A 118 2.93 -2.44 10.12
CA PHE A 118 1.90 -1.83 9.27
C PHE A 118 2.07 -2.26 7.82
N ALA A 119 0.98 -2.47 7.10
CA ALA A 119 1.00 -2.83 5.69
C ALA A 119 -0.16 -2.16 4.95
N TYR A 120 0.10 -1.71 3.71
CA TYR A 120 -0.97 -1.54 2.72
C TYR A 120 -1.02 -2.79 1.85
N GLN A 121 -2.07 -3.59 2.00
CA GLN A 121 -2.27 -4.79 1.21
C GLN A 121 -3.06 -4.45 -0.06
N THR A 122 -2.33 -4.08 -1.12
CA THR A 122 -2.91 -3.56 -2.35
C THR A 122 -2.96 -4.63 -3.43
N TYR A 123 -4.16 -4.93 -3.92
CA TYR A 123 -4.39 -5.89 -5.00
C TYR A 123 -4.63 -5.16 -6.32
N PHE A 124 -3.67 -5.21 -7.23
CA PHE A 124 -3.80 -4.59 -8.55
C PHE A 124 -4.62 -5.49 -9.49
N PHE A 125 -5.52 -4.88 -10.26
CA PHE A 125 -6.14 -5.56 -11.39
C PHE A 125 -5.14 -5.60 -12.54
N VAL A 126 -4.65 -6.78 -12.88
CA VAL A 126 -3.82 -7.07 -14.06
C VAL A 126 -4.58 -8.01 -15.00
N THR A 127 -4.23 -8.00 -16.29
CA THR A 127 -4.98 -8.76 -17.30
C THR A 127 -4.55 -10.22 -17.36
N ASP A 128 -3.25 -10.45 -17.51
CA ASP A 128 -2.62 -11.75 -17.43
C ASP A 128 -1.36 -11.64 -16.57
N ILE A 129 -1.27 -12.45 -15.52
CA ILE A 129 -0.16 -12.41 -14.57
C ILE A 129 1.16 -12.87 -15.20
N SER A 130 1.13 -13.70 -16.25
CA SER A 130 2.35 -14.12 -16.94
C SER A 130 2.99 -12.99 -17.76
N GLU A 131 2.21 -11.96 -18.09
CA GLU A 131 2.65 -10.77 -18.83
C GLU A 131 2.91 -9.56 -17.91
N VAL A 132 2.98 -9.79 -16.60
CA VAL A 132 3.28 -8.74 -15.61
C VAL A 132 4.75 -8.78 -15.23
N ARG A 133 5.34 -7.59 -15.14
CA ARG A 133 6.71 -7.40 -14.62
C ARG A 133 6.70 -6.41 -13.47
N VAL A 134 7.45 -6.69 -12.41
CA VAL A 134 7.68 -5.74 -11.31
C VAL A 134 9.14 -5.28 -11.34
N GLU A 135 9.35 -3.97 -11.45
CA GLU A 135 10.67 -3.33 -11.52
C GLU A 135 10.92 -2.41 -10.31
N GLY A 136 12.19 -2.17 -10.00
CA GLY A 136 12.64 -1.41 -8.83
C GLY A 136 12.93 -2.26 -7.60
N LEU A 137 13.05 -3.58 -7.78
CA LEU A 137 13.34 -4.57 -6.74
C LEU A 137 14.61 -5.39 -7.04
N GLU A 138 15.25 -5.13 -8.17
CA GLU A 138 16.51 -5.73 -8.59
C GLU A 138 17.60 -5.51 -7.53
N THR A 139 18.47 -6.50 -7.33
CA THR A 139 19.60 -6.46 -6.37
C THR A 139 19.23 -6.36 -4.88
N LEU A 140 17.94 -6.32 -4.55
CA LEU A 140 17.49 -6.24 -3.16
C LEU A 140 17.49 -7.62 -2.50
N ASP A 141 17.72 -7.60 -1.19
CA ASP A 141 17.48 -8.78 -0.38
C ASP A 141 15.98 -8.97 -0.13
N TYR A 142 15.54 -10.22 -0.16
CA TYR A 142 14.18 -10.61 0.19
C TYR A 142 14.15 -11.83 1.09
N LEU A 143 13.07 -11.97 1.85
CA LEU A 143 12.72 -13.19 2.57
C LEU A 143 11.70 -13.98 1.74
N ASP A 144 11.95 -15.27 1.52
CA ASP A 144 11.02 -16.15 0.80
C ASP A 144 10.17 -16.97 1.78
N ASN A 145 8.90 -16.63 1.89
CA ASN A 145 7.95 -17.30 2.78
C ASN A 145 7.69 -18.75 2.34
N LEU A 146 7.83 -19.09 1.06
CA LEU A 146 7.75 -20.47 0.56
C LEU A 146 8.97 -21.30 0.97
N LYS A 147 10.05 -20.64 1.40
CA LYS A 147 11.28 -21.25 1.94
C LYS A 147 11.46 -20.97 3.44
N ASN A 148 10.35 -20.82 4.17
CA ASN A 148 10.34 -20.56 5.62
C ASN A 148 11.07 -19.25 6.02
N GLY A 149 10.99 -18.22 5.18
CA GLY A 149 11.60 -16.92 5.43
C GLY A 149 13.12 -16.90 5.24
N GLU A 150 13.67 -17.83 4.46
CA GLU A 150 15.09 -17.80 4.09
C GLU A 150 15.41 -16.54 3.27
N ARG A 151 16.58 -15.96 3.50
CA ARG A 151 17.01 -14.71 2.88
C ARG A 151 17.78 -14.98 1.59
N PHE A 152 17.38 -14.29 0.53
CA PHE A 152 18.03 -14.32 -0.79
C PHE A 152 18.25 -12.90 -1.31
N THR A 153 18.96 -12.77 -2.43
CA THR A 153 19.16 -11.50 -3.14
C THR A 153 18.62 -11.64 -4.55
N GLU A 154 17.77 -10.71 -4.98
CA GLU A 154 17.19 -10.72 -6.31
C GLU A 154 18.25 -10.47 -7.39
N GLN A 155 18.27 -11.34 -8.39
CA GLN A 155 19.27 -11.32 -9.46
C GLN A 155 18.68 -10.89 -10.80
N GLU A 156 17.37 -11.03 -10.98
CA GLU A 156 16.69 -10.66 -12.21
C GLU A 156 16.43 -9.16 -12.26
N ASP A 157 16.40 -8.61 -13.49
CA ASP A 157 16.12 -7.17 -13.72
C ASP A 157 14.66 -6.79 -13.39
N ALA A 158 13.76 -7.78 -13.37
CA ALA A 158 12.36 -7.60 -13.03
C ALA A 158 11.78 -8.91 -12.49
N ILE A 159 10.80 -8.81 -11.60
CA ILE A 159 10.07 -9.98 -11.10
C ILE A 159 9.02 -10.38 -12.13
N THR A 160 9.04 -11.64 -12.52
CA THR A 160 8.02 -12.31 -13.33
C THR A 160 7.33 -13.42 -12.54
N PHE A 161 6.17 -13.87 -13.00
CA PHE A 161 5.31 -14.80 -12.28
C PHE A 161 5.13 -16.11 -13.05
N GLU A 162 6.14 -16.98 -13.03
CA GLU A 162 6.05 -18.33 -13.62
C GLU A 162 5.52 -19.39 -12.65
N SER A 163 5.53 -19.07 -11.35
CA SER A 163 5.05 -19.92 -10.27
C SER A 163 4.55 -19.08 -9.09
N GLU A 164 4.15 -19.72 -8.00
CA GLU A 164 3.75 -19.04 -6.77
C GLU A 164 4.92 -18.20 -6.22
N VAL A 165 4.63 -16.95 -5.83
CA VAL A 165 5.59 -16.01 -5.28
C VAL A 165 5.05 -15.48 -3.96
N ASP A 166 5.82 -15.63 -2.89
CA ASP A 166 5.55 -15.07 -1.57
C ASP A 166 6.86 -14.53 -0.99
N LYS A 167 7.27 -13.35 -1.49
CA LYS A 167 8.55 -12.70 -1.21
C LYS A 167 8.36 -11.36 -0.50
N VAL A 168 9.22 -11.10 0.47
CA VAL A 168 9.26 -9.86 1.27
C VAL A 168 10.54 -9.11 0.98
N TYR A 169 10.49 -8.04 0.17
CA TYR A 169 11.70 -7.27 -0.17
C TYR A 169 12.02 -6.24 0.91
N LEU A 170 13.28 -6.25 1.33
CA LEU A 170 13.80 -5.43 2.43
C LEU A 170 14.36 -4.12 1.91
N SER A 171 14.21 -3.03 2.67
CA SER A 171 14.85 -1.73 2.37
C SER A 171 14.59 -1.21 0.95
N THR A 172 13.36 -1.36 0.49
CA THR A 172 12.98 -1.10 -0.90
C THR A 172 13.01 0.39 -1.24
N PRO A 173 13.24 0.76 -2.50
CA PRO A 173 13.23 2.16 -2.91
C PRO A 173 11.84 2.79 -2.73
N THR A 174 11.79 4.11 -2.87
CA THR A 174 10.54 4.85 -2.75
C THR A 174 9.60 4.63 -3.93
N LYS A 175 10.09 4.13 -5.07
CA LYS A 175 9.31 3.88 -6.28
C LYS A 175 9.44 2.41 -6.72
N ILE A 176 8.31 1.78 -7.00
CA ILE A 176 8.20 0.44 -7.60
C ILE A 176 7.26 0.56 -8.80
N ALA A 177 7.58 -0.12 -9.90
CA ALA A 177 6.77 -0.11 -11.11
C ALA A 177 6.20 -1.51 -11.39
N ILE A 178 4.90 -1.59 -11.69
CA ILE A 178 4.23 -2.84 -12.07
C ILE A 178 3.71 -2.65 -13.49
N LEU A 179 4.32 -3.34 -14.44
CA LEU A 179 4.03 -3.24 -15.86
C LEU A 179 3.01 -4.31 -16.24
N ASP A 180 1.88 -3.89 -16.81
CA ASP A 180 0.85 -4.75 -17.40
C ASP A 180 0.94 -4.55 -18.93
N HIS A 181 1.69 -5.44 -19.59
CA HIS A 181 2.04 -5.31 -21.00
C HIS A 181 0.80 -5.37 -21.90
N GLU A 182 -0.15 -6.24 -21.59
CA GLU A 182 -1.37 -6.42 -22.38
C GLU A 182 -2.21 -5.13 -22.43
N ARG A 183 -2.34 -4.43 -21.29
CA ARG A 183 -3.03 -3.13 -21.23
C ARG A 183 -2.15 -1.93 -21.53
N LYS A 184 -0.87 -2.13 -21.86
CA LYS A 184 0.09 -1.05 -22.09
C LYS A 184 0.05 -0.02 -20.96
N ARG A 185 0.05 -0.51 -19.72
CA ARG A 185 -0.15 0.30 -18.51
C ARG A 185 0.94 -0.01 -17.50
N THR A 186 1.31 0.98 -16.72
CA THR A 186 2.21 0.84 -15.58
C THR A 186 1.54 1.40 -14.34
N PHE A 187 1.50 0.62 -13.26
CA PHE A 187 1.25 1.15 -11.93
C PHE A 187 2.57 1.66 -11.35
N GLU A 188 2.65 2.96 -11.07
CA GLU A 188 3.74 3.51 -10.28
C GLU A 188 3.30 3.56 -8.82
N LEU A 189 3.92 2.74 -7.99
CA LEU A 189 3.75 2.77 -6.55
C LEU A 189 4.86 3.64 -5.95
N ARG A 190 4.47 4.65 -5.17
CA ARG A 190 5.38 5.49 -4.39
C ARG A 190 5.08 5.36 -2.91
N LYS A 191 6.12 5.21 -2.09
CA LYS A 191 5.98 5.06 -0.63
C LYS A 191 6.87 6.03 0.15
N ASP A 192 6.36 6.45 1.31
CA ASP A 192 7.06 7.27 2.29
C ASP A 192 6.67 6.82 3.71
N GLY A 193 7.64 6.83 4.64
CA GLY A 193 7.46 6.28 6.00
C GLY A 193 7.28 4.76 6.09
N LEU A 194 7.51 4.04 4.99
CA LEU A 194 7.40 2.59 4.85
C LEU A 194 8.75 2.06 4.29
N PRO A 195 9.64 1.48 5.12
CA PRO A 195 10.97 1.07 4.67
C PRO A 195 10.93 -0.14 3.74
N ASP A 196 10.00 -1.08 3.96
CA ASP A 196 9.93 -2.33 3.21
C ASP A 196 8.82 -2.29 2.14
N ALA A 197 8.95 -3.14 1.11
CA ALA A 197 7.86 -3.39 0.19
C ALA A 197 7.70 -4.89 0.01
N GLU A 198 6.64 -5.38 0.61
CA GLU A 198 6.08 -6.67 0.33
C GLU A 198 4.78 -6.42 -0.43
N ALA A 199 4.22 -7.47 -1.04
CA ALA A 199 2.79 -7.50 -1.25
C ALA A 199 1.97 -7.28 0.06
N ALA A 200 2.59 -7.28 1.27
CA ALA A 200 1.87 -7.17 2.55
C ALA A 200 2.62 -6.78 3.88
N CYS A 201 3.71 -6.01 4.00
CA CYS A 201 4.19 -5.55 5.32
C CYS A 201 5.34 -4.53 5.35
N VAL A 202 5.41 -3.79 6.46
CA VAL A 202 6.62 -3.20 7.04
C VAL A 202 7.18 -4.21 8.03
N GLU A 203 8.37 -4.73 7.72
CA GLU A 203 9.01 -5.78 8.51
C GLU A 203 9.80 -5.22 9.70
N GLU A 204 10.17 -3.95 9.69
CA GLU A 204 10.79 -3.34 10.87
C GLU A 204 9.70 -2.81 11.83
N PRO A 205 9.58 -3.37 13.05
CA PRO A 205 8.52 -2.97 13.97
C PRO A 205 8.73 -1.53 14.46
N ILE A 206 7.67 -0.74 14.42
CA ILE A 206 7.66 0.67 14.83
C ILE A 206 7.25 0.74 16.30
N THR A 207 8.03 1.45 17.12
CA THR A 207 7.71 1.68 18.54
C THR A 207 7.37 3.14 18.78
N LEU A 208 6.23 3.40 19.42
CA LEU A 208 5.77 4.75 19.77
C LEU A 208 5.65 4.91 21.28
N LYS A 209 6.26 5.97 21.82
CA LYS A 209 6.01 6.45 23.18
C LYS A 209 4.66 7.18 23.24
N PRO A 210 4.04 7.31 24.43
CA PRO A 210 2.82 8.09 24.60
C PRO A 210 2.93 9.48 23.99
N GLY A 211 1.94 9.84 23.18
CA GLY A 211 1.86 11.12 22.47
C GLY A 211 2.56 11.15 21.10
N GLU A 212 3.49 10.23 20.82
CA GLU A 212 4.16 10.11 19.52
C GLU A 212 3.20 9.59 18.44
N GLU A 213 3.45 10.00 17.20
CA GLU A 213 2.69 9.63 16.03
C GLU A 213 3.63 9.13 14.93
N TRP A 214 3.31 7.98 14.34
CA TRP A 214 3.90 7.51 13.10
C TRP A 214 3.02 7.90 11.91
N LYS A 215 3.64 8.16 10.77
CA LYS A 215 2.97 8.45 9.50
C LYS A 215 3.56 7.60 8.38
N GLY A 216 2.69 6.94 7.62
CA GLY A 216 3.04 6.25 6.38
C GLY A 216 2.16 6.71 5.23
N ARG A 217 2.71 6.71 4.02
CA ARG A 217 2.00 7.12 2.81
C ARG A 217 2.29 6.16 1.66
N GLN A 218 1.24 5.81 0.92
CA GLN A 218 1.32 5.13 -0.36
C GLN A 218 0.57 5.94 -1.40
N GLU A 219 1.22 6.22 -2.52
CA GLU A 219 0.65 6.89 -3.67
C GLU A 219 0.75 5.96 -4.86
N ILE A 220 -0.34 5.81 -5.61
CA ILE A 220 -0.42 4.90 -6.73
C ILE A 220 -0.97 5.64 -7.93
N SER A 221 -0.20 5.64 -9.01
CA SER A 221 -0.57 6.19 -10.30
C SER A 221 -0.73 5.07 -11.32
N ALA A 222 -1.75 5.15 -12.18
CA ALA A 222 -1.87 4.28 -13.34
C ALA A 222 -1.58 5.11 -14.59
N VAL A 223 -0.42 4.90 -15.20
CA VAL A 223 0.06 5.67 -16.36
C VAL A 223 0.15 4.79 -17.61
N PRO A 224 -0.03 5.35 -18.81
CA PRO A 224 0.29 4.63 -20.04
C PRO A 224 1.76 4.19 -20.04
N SER A 225 2.01 2.93 -20.38
CA SER A 225 3.36 2.42 -20.50
C SER A 225 3.99 2.93 -21.80
N SER A 226 4.98 3.81 -21.69
CA SER A 226 5.86 4.17 -22.81
C SER A 226 6.82 3.03 -23.18
N TYR A 227 6.96 2.00 -22.34
CA TYR A 227 7.80 0.83 -22.60
C TYR A 227 7.22 -0.10 -23.68
N CYS A 228 5.95 0.04 -24.05
CA CYS A 228 5.35 -0.68 -25.17
C CYS A 228 5.63 -0.05 -26.54
N SER A 229 6.29 1.10 -26.62
CA SER A 229 6.85 1.59 -27.87
C SER A 229 8.34 1.25 -27.92
N GLU A 230 8.69 0.16 -28.59
CA GLU A 230 9.93 0.12 -29.37
C GLU A 230 9.86 1.14 -30.53
N GLN A 231 9.66 2.39 -30.18
CA GLN A 231 10.11 3.53 -30.96
C GLN A 231 10.97 4.31 -30.00
N LEU A 232 12.27 4.00 -30.03
CA LEU A 232 13.33 4.93 -29.66
C LEU A 232 12.94 6.28 -30.24
N ASP A 233 12.50 7.21 -29.39
CA ASP A 233 12.30 8.60 -29.78
C ASP A 233 13.69 9.14 -30.19
N PRO A 234 13.95 9.39 -31.50
CA PRO A 234 15.27 9.80 -31.95
C PRO A 234 15.67 11.16 -31.36
N LEU A 235 14.71 11.92 -30.83
CA LEU A 235 14.93 13.26 -30.30
C LEU A 235 15.48 13.27 -28.87
N ARG A 236 15.43 12.15 -28.12
CA ARG A 236 16.04 12.07 -26.77
C ARG A 236 17.54 11.76 -26.78
N LEU A 237 18.12 11.36 -27.91
CA LEU A 237 19.56 11.10 -28.05
C LEU A 237 20.38 12.36 -28.42
N LEU A 238 19.74 13.50 -28.71
CA LEU A 238 20.42 14.73 -29.15
C LEU A 238 20.70 15.77 -28.05
N LEU A 239 20.34 15.51 -26.79
CA LEU A 239 20.60 16.43 -25.67
C LEU A 239 21.61 15.89 -24.64
N ARG A 240 22.35 14.85 -25.00
CA ARG A 240 23.61 14.48 -24.33
C ARG A 240 24.74 14.48 -25.35
N GLY A 241 25.22 15.68 -25.69
CA GLY A 241 26.42 15.95 -26.44
C GLY A 241 27.00 17.27 -25.97
#